data_AF-A0A3S9P035-F1
#
_entry.id   AF-A0A3S9P035-F1
#
_cell.length_a   1.000
_cell.length_b   1.000
_cell.length_c   1.000
_cell.angle_alpha   90.00
_cell.angle_beta   90.00
_cell.angle_gamma   90.00
#
_symmetry.space_group_name_H-M   'P 1'
#
loop_
_entity.id
_entity.type
_entity.pdbx_description
1 polymer ?
#
loop_
_entity_poly.entity_id
_entity_poly.type
_entity_poly.pdbx_seq_one_letter_code
_entity_poly.pdbx_strand_id
1 'polypeptide(L)'
;MDLERMNIKEYFKDEIQNKRIILLGRKSQIEISHFLNISDLLIMESLTEGFPTSMVEAIGCGKNVVTTNVSGAKYMVVNGKNGYIVKARDPQVFAKKSSMD
;
A
#
# COMPACT_ATOMS: atom_id res chain seq x y z
N MET A 1 -18.56 -3.04 -8.98
CA MET A 1 -17.89 -2.79 -10.27
C MET A 1 -16.55 -3.48 -10.18
N ASP A 2 -16.40 -4.64 -10.80
CA ASP A 2 -15.23 -5.51 -10.61
C ASP A 2 -13.98 -4.89 -11.25
N LEU A 3 -13.18 -4.21 -10.42
CA LEU A 3 -11.87 -3.66 -10.77
C LEU A 3 -10.94 -4.71 -11.39
N GLU A 4 -11.16 -6.00 -11.14
CA GLU A 4 -10.36 -7.11 -11.68
C GLU A 4 -10.40 -7.23 -13.21
N ARG A 5 -11.39 -6.62 -13.88
CA ARG A 5 -11.52 -6.64 -15.35
C ARG A 5 -11.15 -5.31 -16.02
N MET A 6 -10.77 -4.29 -15.25
CA MET A 6 -10.42 -2.98 -15.82
C MET A 6 -8.96 -2.93 -16.28
N ASN A 7 -8.76 -2.39 -17.48
CA ASN A 7 -7.42 -2.03 -17.93
C ASN A 7 -6.94 -0.80 -17.16
N ILE A 8 -6.18 -1.04 -16.09
CA ILE A 8 -5.60 0.00 -15.22
C ILE A 8 -4.83 1.07 -16.01
N LYS A 9 -4.16 0.68 -17.10
CA LYS A 9 -3.39 1.63 -17.92
C LYS A 9 -4.30 2.64 -18.64
N GLU A 10 -5.45 2.17 -19.12
CA GLU A 10 -6.42 3.04 -19.79
C GLU A 10 -7.15 3.92 -18.77
N TYR A 11 -7.54 3.34 -17.62
CA TYR A 11 -8.29 4.07 -16.60
C TYR A 11 -7.48 5.21 -15.96
N PHE A 12 -6.17 5.03 -15.78
CA PHE A 12 -5.27 6.02 -15.19
C PHE A 12 -4.31 6.65 -16.21
N LYS A 13 -4.70 6.71 -17.49
CA LYS A 13 -3.84 7.15 -18.58
C LYS A 13 -3.19 8.52 -18.31
N ASP A 14 -3.97 9.49 -17.86
CA ASP A 14 -3.50 10.86 -17.61
C ASP A 14 -2.61 10.94 -16.36
N GLU A 15 -2.93 10.23 -15.29
CA GLU A 15 -2.11 10.11 -14.09
C GLU A 15 -0.76 9.46 -14.40
N ILE A 16 -0.76 8.43 -15.24
CA ILE A 16 0.45 7.73 -15.68
C ILE A 16 1.30 8.66 -16.57
N GLN A 17 0.68 9.34 -17.54
CA GLN A 17 1.39 10.27 -18.44
C GLN A 17 2.03 11.43 -17.66
N ASN A 18 1.33 11.95 -16.65
CA ASN A 18 1.83 13.01 -15.78
C ASN A 18 2.69 12.50 -14.60
N LYS A 19 3.05 11.21 -14.59
CA LYS A 19 3.89 10.56 -13.58
C LYS A 19 3.38 10.64 -12.14
N ARG A 20 2.07 10.84 -11.93
CA ARG A 20 1.41 10.70 -10.61
C ARG A 20 1.23 9.25 -10.21
N ILE A 21 1.13 8.34 -11.20
CA ILE A 21 1.10 6.88 -11.01
C ILE A 21 2.21 6.26 -11.85
N ILE A 22 3.06 5.44 -11.22
CA ILE A 22 4.14 4.72 -11.89
C ILE A 22 3.89 3.23 -11.74
N LEU A 23 3.61 2.54 -12.86
CA LEU A 23 3.45 1.08 -12.87
C LEU A 23 4.81 0.41 -13.08
N LEU A 24 5.40 -0.10 -11.99
CA LEU A 24 6.77 -0.62 -12.00
C LEU A 24 6.91 -2.04 -12.56
N GLY A 25 5.82 -2.81 -12.64
CA GLY A 25 5.88 -4.23 -13.02
C GLY A 25 6.57 -5.10 -11.98
N ARG A 26 7.09 -6.27 -12.39
CA ARG A 26 7.87 -7.15 -11.51
C ARG A 26 9.23 -6.53 -11.22
N LYS A 27 9.66 -6.65 -9.97
CA LYS A 27 10.93 -6.13 -9.46
C LYS A 27 11.68 -7.18 -8.65
N SER A 28 12.99 -7.10 -8.67
CA SER A 28 13.85 -7.88 -7.78
C SER A 28 13.73 -7.38 -6.33
N GLN A 29 14.14 -8.20 -5.36
CA GLN A 29 14.07 -7.81 -3.95
C GLN A 29 14.95 -6.58 -3.61
N ILE A 30 16.08 -6.44 -4.32
CA ILE A 30 16.96 -5.27 -4.18
C ILE A 30 16.23 -4.00 -4.65
N GLU A 31 15.56 -4.07 -5.80
CA GLU A 31 14.76 -2.94 -6.30
C GLU A 31 13.59 -2.61 -5.37
N ILE A 32 12.87 -3.62 -4.84
CA ILE A 32 11.79 -3.41 -3.88
C ILE A 32 12.29 -2.67 -2.63
N SER A 33 13.43 -3.10 -2.07
CA SER A 33 14.05 -2.41 -0.93
C SER A 33 14.35 -0.93 -1.25
N HIS A 34 14.89 -0.64 -2.44
CA HIS A 34 15.10 0.75 -2.85
C HIS A 34 13.79 1.54 -2.92
N PHE A 35 12.74 0.98 -3.52
CA PHE A 35 11.43 1.64 -3.59
C PHE A 35 10.84 1.91 -2.21
N LEU A 36 10.91 0.95 -1.29
CA LEU A 36 10.44 1.13 0.08
C LEU A 36 11.22 2.24 0.79
N ASN A 37 12.55 2.29 0.63
CA ASN A 37 13.38 3.30 1.29
C ASN A 37 13.07 4.73 0.82
N ILE A 38 12.77 4.92 -0.48
CA ILE A 38 12.42 6.24 -1.04
C ILE A 38 10.93 6.60 -0.89
N SER A 39 10.09 5.67 -0.43
CA SER A 39 8.67 5.92 -0.20
C SER A 39 8.42 6.49 1.20
N ASP A 40 7.34 7.25 1.35
CA ASP A 40 6.88 7.76 2.65
C ASP A 40 6.03 6.72 3.40
N LEU A 41 5.22 5.94 2.68
CA LEU A 41 4.27 4.99 3.26
C LEU A 41 3.95 3.81 2.34
N LEU A 42 3.52 2.70 2.93
CA LEU A 42 2.92 1.57 2.23
C LEU A 42 1.39 1.59 2.38
N ILE A 43 0.66 1.50 1.27
CA ILE A 43 -0.79 1.23 1.27
C ILE A 43 -1.03 -0.23 0.87
N MET A 44 -1.80 -0.96 1.67
CA MET A 44 -2.19 -2.34 1.37
C MET A 44 -3.68 -2.56 1.58
N GLU A 45 -4.40 -2.92 0.51
CA GLU A 45 -5.87 -2.98 0.51
C GLU A 45 -6.42 -4.41 0.36
N SER A 46 -5.59 -5.42 0.61
CA SER A 46 -5.95 -6.84 0.42
C SER A 46 -7.19 -7.25 1.24
N LEU A 47 -8.00 -8.14 0.70
CA LEU A 47 -9.16 -8.71 1.42
C LEU A 47 -8.75 -9.85 2.36
N THR A 48 -7.80 -10.66 1.92
CA THR A 48 -7.33 -11.84 2.63
C THR A 48 -5.84 -12.00 2.38
N GLU A 49 -5.08 -12.23 3.43
CA GLU A 49 -3.64 -12.55 3.37
C GLU A 49 -3.38 -13.68 4.37
N GLY A 50 -2.39 -14.53 4.10
CA GLY A 50 -1.90 -15.48 5.11
C GLY A 50 -1.02 -14.75 6.13
N PHE A 51 0.11 -14.25 5.64
CA PHE A 51 1.04 -13.40 6.38
C PHE A 51 1.69 -12.41 5.39
N PRO A 52 1.35 -11.11 5.44
CA PRO A 52 1.75 -10.16 4.42
C PRO A 52 3.24 -9.79 4.56
N THR A 53 4.11 -10.47 3.82
CA THR A 53 5.57 -10.22 3.86
C THR A 53 5.94 -8.82 3.39
N SER A 54 5.20 -8.26 2.44
CA SER A 54 5.38 -6.87 1.97
C SER A 54 5.18 -5.85 3.10
N MET A 55 4.28 -6.12 4.03
CA MET A 55 4.09 -5.30 5.23
C MET A 55 5.29 -5.40 6.17
N VAL A 56 5.84 -6.60 6.36
CA VAL A 56 7.04 -6.82 7.17
C VAL A 56 8.23 -6.09 6.57
N GLU A 57 8.42 -6.19 5.25
CA GLU A 57 9.48 -5.49 4.52
C GLU A 57 9.37 -3.97 4.68
N ALA A 58 8.17 -3.41 4.51
CA ALA A 58 7.93 -1.98 4.68
C ALA A 58 8.22 -1.51 6.12
N ILE A 59 7.72 -2.22 7.14
CA ILE A 59 8.01 -1.90 8.55
C ILE A 59 9.51 -2.03 8.84
N GLY A 60 10.18 -3.03 8.29
CA GLY A 60 11.62 -3.22 8.40
C GLY A 60 12.43 -2.08 7.78
N CYS A 61 11.91 -1.46 6.72
CA CYS A 61 12.46 -0.23 6.14
C CYS A 61 12.01 1.05 6.88
N GLY A 62 11.33 0.93 8.03
CA GLY A 62 10.87 2.07 8.82
C GLY A 62 9.68 2.82 8.21
N LYS A 63 8.89 2.17 7.36
CA LYS A 63 7.75 2.79 6.66
C LYS A 63 6.47 2.63 7.44
N ASN A 64 5.70 3.71 7.51
CA ASN A 64 4.34 3.67 8.00
C ASN A 64 3.45 2.85 7.05
N VAL A 65 2.51 2.09 7.61
CA VAL A 65 1.62 1.21 6.83
C VAL A 65 0.16 1.61 7.04
N VAL A 66 -0.58 1.83 5.96
CA VAL A 66 -2.06 1.90 6.00
C VAL A 66 -2.61 0.63 5.36
N THR A 67 -3.28 -0.20 6.15
CA THR A 67 -3.74 -1.52 5.71
C THR A 67 -5.19 -1.80 6.08
N THR A 68 -5.87 -2.68 5.36
CA THR A 68 -7.07 -3.37 5.85
C THR A 68 -6.73 -4.35 6.99
N ASN A 69 -7.75 -4.80 7.72
CA ASN A 69 -7.60 -5.81 8.78
C ASN A 69 -7.41 -7.24 8.21
N VAL A 70 -6.27 -7.48 7.58
CA VAL A 70 -5.86 -8.82 7.14
C VAL A 70 -5.22 -9.63 8.26
N SER A 71 -5.07 -10.95 8.06
CA SER A 71 -4.36 -11.81 9.01
C SER A 71 -2.94 -11.26 9.26
N GLY A 72 -2.55 -11.20 10.53
CA GLY A 72 -1.23 -10.68 10.93
C GLY A 72 -1.19 -9.16 11.18
N ALA A 73 -2.04 -8.35 10.53
CA ALA A 73 -1.93 -6.89 10.57
C ALA A 73 -1.94 -6.32 12.01
N LYS A 74 -2.85 -6.80 12.86
CA LYS A 74 -2.98 -6.38 14.27
C LYS A 74 -1.75 -6.67 15.15
N TYR A 75 -0.87 -7.56 14.71
CA TYR A 75 0.36 -7.90 15.43
C TYR A 75 1.56 -7.07 14.97
N MET A 76 1.45 -6.41 13.81
CA MET A 76 2.53 -5.65 13.18
C MET A 76 2.27 -4.14 13.20
N VAL A 77 1.01 -3.73 13.13
CA VAL A 77 0.60 -2.32 13.06
C VAL A 77 -0.07 -1.90 14.36
N VAL A 78 0.49 -0.85 14.97
CA VAL A 78 -0.05 -0.14 16.12
C VAL A 78 -0.57 1.21 15.62
N ASN A 79 -1.90 1.37 15.66
CA ASN A 79 -2.58 2.57 15.19
C ASN A 79 -1.98 3.85 15.78
N GLY A 80 -1.56 4.78 14.93
CA GLY A 80 -0.97 6.07 15.33
C GLY A 80 0.49 6.01 15.77
N LYS A 81 1.15 4.84 15.68
CA LYS A 81 2.59 4.71 15.95
C LYS A 81 3.38 4.37 14.69
N ASN A 82 3.02 3.31 13.99
CA ASN A 82 3.70 2.87 12.76
C ASN A 82 2.71 2.64 11.60
N GLY A 83 1.52 3.23 11.69
CA GLY A 83 0.50 3.08 10.66
C GLY A 83 -0.93 3.05 11.19
N TYR A 84 -1.83 2.55 10.34
CA TYR A 84 -3.25 2.37 10.63
C TYR A 84 -3.83 1.10 10.03
N ILE A 85 -4.67 0.41 10.80
CA ILE A 85 -5.54 -0.66 10.31
C ILE A 85 -6.94 -0.09 10.11
N VAL A 86 -7.40 -0.04 8.87
CA VAL A 86 -8.73 0.45 8.50
C VAL A 86 -9.72 -0.70 8.38
N LYS A 87 -10.98 -0.44 8.77
CA LYS A 87 -12.03 -1.47 8.85
C LYS A 87 -12.67 -1.79 7.50
N ALA A 88 -12.66 -0.84 6.56
CA ALA A 88 -13.32 -0.95 5.27
C ALA A 88 -12.39 -0.54 4.13
N ARG A 89 -12.63 -1.14 2.97
CA ARG A 89 -12.04 -0.78 1.66
C ARG A 89 -12.65 0.51 1.14
N ASP A 90 -12.39 1.60 1.88
CA ASP A 90 -12.91 2.94 1.59
C ASP A 90 -11.76 3.87 1.19
N PRO A 91 -11.65 4.25 -0.10
CA PRO A 91 -10.60 5.14 -0.59
C PRO A 91 -10.50 6.46 0.17
N GLN A 92 -11.62 7.00 0.68
CA GLN A 92 -11.61 8.25 1.45
C GLN A 92 -10.93 8.07 2.81
N VAL A 93 -11.14 6.92 3.44
CA VAL A 93 -10.49 6.57 4.70
C VAL A 93 -8.99 6.38 4.48
N PHE A 94 -8.61 5.68 3.41
CA PHE A 94 -7.19 5.52 3.04
C PHE A 94 -6.52 6.86 2.78
N ALA A 95 -7.09 7.71 1.92
CA ALA A 95 -6.52 9.03 1.62
C ALA A 95 -6.34 9.88 2.88
N LYS A 96 -7.34 9.90 3.77
CA LYS A 96 -7.26 10.62 5.05
C LYS A 96 -6.13 10.10 5.94
N LYS A 97 -5.90 8.78 5.97
CA LYS A 97 -4.84 8.17 6.79
C LYS A 97 -3.46 8.27 6.16
N SER A 98 -3.37 8.42 4.85
CA SER A 98 -2.11 8.65 4.12
C SER A 98 -1.61 10.09 4.17
N SER A 99 -2.46 11.06 4.57
CA SER A 99 -2.12 12.49 4.57
C SER A 99 -1.70 13.04 5.94
N MET A 100 -1.35 12.17 6.89
CA MET A 100 -0.94 12.60 8.24
C MET A 100 0.59 12.57 8.36
N ASP A 101 1.17 13.74 8.64
CA ASP A 101 2.58 13.93 9.05
C ASP A 101 2.83 13.41 10.48
#